data_AF-A0A9J7WUP3-F1
#
_entry.id   AF-A0A9J7WUP3-F1
#
_cell.length_a   1.000
_cell.length_b   1.000
_cell.length_c   1.000
_cell.angle_alpha   90.00
_cell.angle_beta   90.00
_cell.angle_gamma   90.00
#
_symmetry.space_group_name_H-M   'P 1'
#
loop_
_entity.id
_entity.type
_entity.pdbx_description
1 polymer ?
#
loop_
_entity_poly.entity_id
_entity_poly.type
_entity_poly.pdbx_seq_one_letter_code
_entity_poly.pdbx_strand_id
1 'polypeptide(L)'
;MDEDEAQKQRLKAAVHYTVGRLCQDIAADCEKQITKQTIAAIAETAFRQCDIFAKDLEAFASEKHCTLSIPSQYNYIQQKSEELALNNQELKEKRKKNAAKRKSKDMEAEEENELED
;
A
#
# COMPACT_ATOMS: atom_id res chain seq x y z
N MET A 1 14.02 2.04 33.93
CA MET A 1 13.23 1.90 32.68
C MET A 1 12.03 1.08 33.05
N ASP A 2 10.84 1.55 32.71
CA ASP A 2 9.61 0.78 32.91
C ASP A 2 9.67 -0.49 32.06
N GLU A 3 9.19 -1.61 32.60
CA GLU A 3 9.29 -2.93 31.97
C GLU A 3 8.59 -2.97 30.61
N ASP A 4 7.46 -2.26 30.49
CA ASP A 4 6.71 -2.08 29.25
C ASP A 4 7.52 -1.34 28.17
N GLU A 5 8.24 -0.28 28.56
CA GLU A 5 9.07 0.47 27.63
C GLU A 5 10.27 -0.38 27.18
N ALA A 6 10.88 -1.15 28.09
CA ALA A 6 11.96 -2.08 27.74
C ALA A 6 11.49 -3.16 26.76
N GLN A 7 10.31 -3.75 27.00
CA GLN A 7 9.70 -4.74 26.09
C GLN A 7 9.40 -4.12 24.72
N LYS A 8 8.82 -2.93 24.69
CA LYS A 8 8.53 -2.19 23.46
C LYS A 8 9.79 -1.92 22.64
N GLN A 9 10.88 -1.47 23.28
CA GLN A 9 12.15 -1.24 22.60
C GLN A 9 12.75 -2.53 22.03
N ARG A 10 12.65 -3.65 22.76
CA ARG A 10 13.07 -4.97 22.27
C ARG A 10 12.30 -5.38 21.02
N LEU A 11 10.98 -5.19 21.01
CA LEU A 11 10.15 -5.49 19.84
C LEU A 11 10.49 -4.58 18.65
N LYS A 12 10.67 -3.27 18.87
CA LYS A 12 11.12 -2.34 17.84
C LYS A 12 12.47 -2.74 17.24
N ALA A 13 13.42 -3.17 18.07
CA ALA A 13 14.73 -3.64 17.60
C ALA A 13 14.61 -4.90 16.72
N ALA A 14 13.75 -5.86 17.10
CA ALA A 14 13.49 -7.05 16.30
C ALA A 14 12.86 -6.70 14.94
N VAL A 15 11.88 -5.79 14.90
CA VAL A 15 11.28 -5.31 13.65
C VAL A 15 12.31 -4.58 12.78
N HIS A 16 13.13 -3.70 13.38
CA HIS A 16 14.18 -2.98 12.66
C HIS A 16 15.21 -3.92 12.02
N TYR A 17 15.62 -4.97 12.73
CA TYR A 17 16.51 -6.00 12.18
C TYR A 17 15.90 -6.66 10.95
N THR A 18 14.66 -7.15 11.04
CA THR A 18 13.98 -7.82 9.93
C THR A 18 13.76 -6.89 8.74
N VAL A 19 13.32 -5.65 8.97
CA VAL A 19 13.16 -4.65 7.91
C VAL A 19 14.51 -4.35 7.25
N GLY A 20 15.59 -4.27 8.02
CA GLY A 20 16.95 -4.11 7.49
C GLY A 20 17.34 -5.25 6.55
N ARG A 21 17.01 -6.50 6.89
CA ARG A 21 17.25 -7.66 6.01
C ARG A 21 16.45 -7.58 4.71
N LEU A 22 15.16 -7.30 4.80
CA LEU A 22 14.30 -7.15 3.61
C LEU A 22 14.75 -5.98 2.70
N CYS A 23 15.14 -4.86 3.30
CA CYS A 23 15.68 -3.72 2.56
C CYS A 23 17.01 -4.06 1.89
N GLN A 24 17.87 -4.90 2.51
CA GLN A 24 19.11 -5.36 1.89
C GLN A 24 18.84 -6.21 0.64
N ASP A 25 17.89 -7.13 0.72
CA ASP A 25 17.51 -7.99 -0.40
C ASP A 25 16.95 -7.14 -1.56
N ILE A 26 16.02 -6.22 -1.27
CA ILE A 26 15.44 -5.31 -2.27
C ILE A 26 16.50 -4.36 -2.86
N ALA A 27 17.41 -3.85 -2.04
CA ALA A 27 18.51 -2.99 -2.46
C ALA A 27 19.43 -3.70 -3.47
N ALA A 28 19.72 -4.98 -3.23
CA ALA A 28 20.50 -5.82 -4.15
C ALA A 28 19.75 -6.04 -5.48
N ASP A 29 18.47 -6.42 -5.42
CA ASP A 29 17.63 -6.67 -6.60
C ASP A 29 17.44 -5.41 -7.47
N CYS A 30 17.37 -4.23 -6.85
CA CYS A 30 17.18 -2.96 -7.54
C CYS A 30 18.48 -2.24 -7.88
N GLU A 31 19.64 -2.80 -7.52
CA GLU A 31 20.97 -2.17 -7.61
C GLU A 31 21.02 -0.75 -6.99
N LYS A 32 20.30 -0.55 -5.88
CA LYS A 32 20.16 0.75 -5.19
C LYS A 32 20.55 0.64 -3.74
N GLN A 33 21.10 1.73 -3.19
CA GLN A 33 21.39 1.81 -1.77
C GLN A 33 20.19 2.41 -1.02
N ILE A 34 19.86 1.82 0.13
CA ILE A 34 18.85 2.34 1.05
C ILE A 34 19.58 2.88 2.28
N THR A 35 19.30 4.13 2.65
CA THR A 35 19.97 4.75 3.80
C THR A 35 19.49 4.15 5.12
N LYS A 36 20.33 4.20 6.15
CA LYS A 36 19.98 3.72 7.50
C LYS A 36 18.74 4.44 8.06
N GLN A 37 18.62 5.74 7.78
CA GLN A 37 17.48 6.57 8.17
C GLN A 37 16.20 6.12 7.47
N THR A 38 16.27 5.78 6.18
CA THR A 38 15.13 5.21 5.44
C THR A 38 14.72 3.86 6.02
N ILE A 39 15.65 2.97 6.33
CA ILE A 39 15.37 1.67 6.98
C ILE A 39 14.71 1.91 8.35
N ALA A 40 15.22 2.84 9.15
CA ALA A 40 14.63 3.20 10.44
C ALA A 40 13.19 3.74 10.30
N ALA A 41 12.95 4.60 9.30
CA ALA A 41 11.62 5.14 9.02
C ALA A 41 10.64 4.03 8.60
N ILE A 42 11.06 3.10 7.75
CA ILE A 42 10.24 1.94 7.35
C ILE A 42 9.95 1.06 8.56
N ALA A 43 10.94 0.78 9.40
CA ALA A 43 10.77 -0.03 10.60
C ALA A 43 9.80 0.60 11.60
N GLU A 44 9.88 1.92 11.83
CA GLU A 44 8.96 2.65 12.70
C GLU A 44 7.53 2.65 12.13
N THR A 45 7.37 2.81 10.81
CA THR A 45 6.08 2.71 10.13
C THR A 45 5.48 1.30 10.27
N ALA A 46 6.27 0.26 10.01
CA ALA A 46 5.83 -1.13 10.14
C ALA A 46 5.41 -1.46 11.58
N PHE A 47 6.17 -1.01 12.58
CA PHE A 47 5.83 -1.20 13.99
C PHE A 47 4.51 -0.53 14.37
N ARG A 48 4.23 0.69 13.86
CA ARG A 48 2.93 1.36 14.07
C ARG A 48 1.79 0.65 13.35
N GLN A 49 2.05 0.10 12.17
CA GLN A 49 1.04 -0.63 11.40
C GLN A 49 0.55 -1.89 12.13
N CYS A 50 1.38 -2.52 12.97
CA CYS A 50 0.98 -3.65 13.81
C CYS A 50 -0.19 -3.32 14.75
N ASP A 51 -0.27 -2.10 15.30
CA ASP A 51 -1.37 -1.68 16.17
C ASP A 51 -2.69 -1.57 15.39
N ILE A 52 -2.63 -1.01 14.18
CA ILE A 52 -3.79 -0.93 13.28
C ILE A 52 -4.27 -2.33 12.92
N PHE A 53 -3.34 -3.21 12.49
CA PHE A 53 -3.69 -4.59 12.18
C PHE A 53 -4.25 -5.33 13.38
N ALA A 54 -3.68 -5.18 14.57
CA ALA A 54 -4.21 -5.84 15.77
C ALA A 54 -5.67 -5.43 16.05
N LYS A 55 -5.99 -4.13 15.96
CA LYS A 55 -7.35 -3.61 16.16
C LYS A 55 -8.32 -4.10 15.10
N ASP A 56 -7.89 -4.09 13.83
CA ASP A 56 -8.71 -4.60 12.73
C ASP A 56 -8.99 -6.10 12.91
N LEU A 57 -7.96 -6.88 13.28
CA LEU A 57 -8.09 -8.31 13.52
C LEU A 57 -9.00 -8.62 14.71
N GLU A 58 -8.92 -7.82 15.79
CA GLU A 58 -9.81 -7.92 16.94
C GLU A 58 -11.26 -7.62 16.55
N ALA A 59 -11.50 -6.53 15.80
CA ALA A 59 -12.82 -6.17 15.30
C ALA A 59 -13.40 -7.29 14.41
N PHE A 60 -12.60 -7.82 13.47
CA PHE A 60 -13.03 -8.92 12.60
C PHE A 60 -13.33 -10.21 13.37
N ALA A 61 -12.59 -10.53 14.43
CA ALA A 61 -12.86 -11.70 15.25
C ALA A 61 -14.14 -11.53 16.09
N SER A 62 -14.37 -10.32 16.62
CA SER A 62 -15.54 -10.00 17.45
C SER A 62 -16.85 -10.07 16.66
N GLU A 63 -16.86 -9.60 15.42
CA GLU A 63 -18.05 -9.60 14.56
C GLU A 63 -18.45 -11.02 14.09
N LYS A 64 -17.49 -11.96 14.06
CA LYS A 64 -17.75 -13.33 13.58
C LYS A 64 -18.00 -14.37 14.68
N HIS A 65 -17.97 -13.99 15.97
CA HIS A 65 -17.94 -14.94 17.10
C HIS A 65 -16.93 -16.10 16.88
N CYS A 66 -15.88 -15.84 16.12
CA CYS A 66 -15.00 -16.88 15.60
C CYS A 66 -13.64 -16.69 16.24
N THR A 67 -13.39 -17.47 17.27
CA THR A 67 -12.07 -17.60 17.87
C THR A 67 -11.16 -18.28 16.84
N LEU A 68 -10.40 -17.46 16.12
CA LEU A 68 -9.16 -17.80 15.42
C LEU A 68 -9.28 -18.66 14.15
N SER A 69 -9.04 -18.03 13.00
CA SER A 69 -8.20 -18.62 11.95
C SER A 69 -7.53 -17.49 11.15
N ILE A 70 -6.28 -17.16 11.52
CA ILE A 70 -5.37 -16.23 10.81
C ILE A 70 -5.40 -16.41 9.27
N PRO A 71 -5.50 -17.64 8.72
CA PRO A 71 -5.67 -17.85 7.28
C PRO A 71 -6.86 -17.11 6.65
N SER A 72 -8.01 -17.04 7.33
CA SER A 72 -9.21 -16.40 6.79
C SER A 72 -9.06 -14.88 6.70
N GLN A 73 -8.28 -14.29 7.62
CA GLN A 73 -7.99 -12.86 7.67
C GLN A 73 -6.95 -12.46 6.61
N TYR A 74 -5.88 -13.25 6.44
CA TYR A 74 -4.90 -13.05 5.36
C TYR A 74 -5.57 -13.07 3.99
N ASN A 75 -6.42 -14.07 3.73
CA ASN A 75 -7.15 -14.17 2.46
C ASN A 75 -8.07 -12.98 2.22
N TYR A 76 -8.71 -12.45 3.26
CA TYR A 76 -9.56 -11.27 3.15
C TYR A 76 -8.76 -10.01 2.81
N ILE A 77 -7.61 -9.79 3.47
CA ILE A 77 -6.73 -8.65 3.19
C ILE A 77 -6.19 -8.73 1.76
N GLN A 78 -5.75 -9.92 1.34
CA GLN A 78 -5.27 -10.16 -0.02
C GLN A 78 -6.37 -9.85 -1.05
N GLN A 79 -7.58 -10.38 -0.84
CA GLN A 79 -8.73 -10.11 -1.71
C GLN A 79 -9.04 -8.62 -1.81
N LYS A 80 -9.03 -7.89 -0.68
CA LYS A 80 -9.27 -6.45 -0.67
C LYS A 80 -8.17 -5.66 -1.38
N SER A 81 -6.92 -6.07 -1.27
CA SER A 81 -5.81 -5.46 -1.98
C SER A 81 -5.94 -5.58 -3.50
N GLU A 82 -6.42 -6.74 -3.98
CA GLU A 82 -6.66 -7.00 -5.41
C GLU A 82 -7.85 -6.19 -5.94
N GLU A 83 -8.93 -6.10 -5.17
CA GLU A 83 -10.10 -5.27 -5.48
C GLU A 83 -9.72 -3.78 -5.65
N LEU A 84 -8.87 -3.26 -4.74
CA LEU A 84 -8.31 -1.90 -4.80
C LEU A 84 -7.43 -1.68 -6.04
N ALA A 85 -6.60 -2.66 -6.40
CA ALA A 85 -5.74 -2.57 -7.58
C ALA A 85 -6.55 -2.50 -8.88
N LEU A 86 -7.59 -3.34 -8.99
CA LEU A 86 -8.51 -3.36 -10.14
C LEU A 86 -9.27 -2.04 -10.29
N ASN A 87 -9.82 -1.51 -9.19
CA ASN A 87 -10.56 -0.25 -9.21
C ASN A 87 -9.67 0.94 -9.67
N ASN A 88 -8.43 0.99 -9.17
CA ASN A 88 -7.46 2.00 -9.59
C ASN A 88 -7.11 1.90 -11.08
N GLN A 89 -6.99 0.68 -11.62
CA GLN A 89 -6.76 0.46 -13.05
C GLN A 89 -7.97 0.89 -13.88
N GLU A 90 -9.19 0.53 -13.46
CA GLU A 90 -10.43 0.93 -14.14
C GLU A 90 -10.60 2.46 -14.17
N LEU A 91 -10.31 3.14 -13.06
CA LEU A 91 -10.30 4.61 -12.99
C LEU A 91 -9.26 5.22 -13.92
N LYS A 92 -8.07 4.63 -14.01
CA LYS A 92 -7.00 5.09 -14.92
C LYS A 92 -7.43 4.94 -16.39
N GLU A 93 -8.09 3.85 -16.74
CA GLU A 93 -8.64 3.63 -18.08
C GLU A 93 -9.80 4.56 -18.42
N LYS A 94 -10.72 4.80 -17.47
CA LYS A 94 -11.79 5.79 -17.62
C LYS A 94 -11.22 7.20 -17.85
N ARG A 95 -10.18 7.58 -17.10
CA ARG A 95 -9.47 8.86 -17.31
C ARG A 95 -8.81 8.94 -18.68
N LYS A 96 -8.16 7.87 -19.16
CA LYS A 96 -7.59 7.82 -20.52
C LYS A 96 -8.65 7.93 -21.61
N LYS A 97 -9.77 7.22 -21.49
CA LYS A 97 -10.90 7.29 -22.44
C LYS A 97 -11.51 8.69 -22.48
N ASN A 98 -11.67 9.33 -21.32
CA ASN A 98 -12.18 10.70 -21.24
C ASN A 98 -11.20 11.72 -21.83
N ALA A 99 -9.89 11.54 -21.64
CA ALA A 99 -8.87 12.39 -22.25
C ALA A 99 -8.83 12.22 -23.78
N ALA A 100 -8.96 10.98 -24.29
CA ALA A 100 -9.03 10.71 -25.73
C ALA A 100 -10.29 11.34 -26.38
N LYS A 101 -11.45 11.25 -25.72
CA LYS A 101 -12.70 11.91 -26.18
C LYS A 101 -12.60 13.43 -26.22
N ARG A 102 -11.87 14.05 -25.27
CA ARG A 102 -11.63 15.49 -25.30
C ARG A 102 -10.71 15.88 -26.46
N LYS A 103 -9.67 15.08 -26.71
CA LYS A 103 -8.72 15.31 -27.79
C LYS A 103 -9.32 15.11 -29.18
N SER A 104 -10.25 14.16 -29.36
CA SER A 104 -10.96 14.00 -30.64
C SER A 104 -11.93 15.16 -30.89
N LYS A 105 -12.60 15.66 -29.85
CA LYS A 105 -13.52 16.79 -29.96
C LYS A 105 -12.81 18.12 -30.27
N ASP A 106 -11.59 18.32 -29.77
CA ASP A 106 -10.76 19.47 -30.15
C ASP A 106 -10.30 19.40 -31.61
N MET A 107 -9.95 18.21 -32.13
CA MET A 107 -9.55 18.06 -33.54
C MET A 107 -10.73 18.27 -34.50
N GLU A 108 -11.93 17.81 -34.17
CA GLU A 108 -13.15 18.05 -34.97
C GLU A 108 -13.51 19.54 -35.01
N ALA A 109 -13.25 20.30 -33.93
CA ALA A 109 -13.50 21.74 -33.87
C ALA A 109 -12.44 22.59 -34.59
N GLU A 110 -11.21 22.08 -34.75
CA GLU A 110 -10.18 22.72 -35.60
C GLU A 110 -10.43 22.45 -37.09
N GLU A 111 -10.87 21.24 -37.48
CA GLU A 111 -11.20 20.93 -38.88
C GLU A 111 -12.45 21.68 -39.40
N GLU A 112 -13.47 21.92 -38.57
CA GLU A 112 -14.64 22.73 -38.96
C GLU A 112 -14.30 24.22 -39.15
N ASN A 113 -13.32 24.76 -38.41
CA ASN A 113 -12.91 26.16 -38.52
C ASN A 113 -11.99 26.44 -39.72
N GLU A 114 -11.28 25.44 -40.26
CA GLU A 114 -10.43 25.59 -41.45
C GLU A 114 -11.20 25.44 -42.78
N LEU A 115 -12.48 25.05 -42.73
CA LEU A 115 -13.35 24.87 -43.91
C LEU A 115 -14.30 26.05 -44.17
N GLU A 116 -14.31 27.08 -43.32
CA GLU A 116 -15.18 28.28 -43.44
C GLU A 116 -14.45 29.59 -43.85
N ASP A 117 -13.15 29.57 -44.15
CA ASP A 117 -12.39 30.72 -44.72
C ASP A 117 -12.11 30.58 -46.23
#